data_AF-T2I8G5-F1
#
_entry.id   AF-T2I8G5-F1
#
_cell.length_a   1.000
_cell.length_b   1.000
_cell.length_c   1.000
_cell.angle_alpha   90.00
_cell.angle_beta   90.00
_cell.angle_gamma   90.00
#
_symmetry.space_group_name_H-M   'P 1'
#
loop_
_entity.id
_entity.type
_entity.pdbx_description
1 polymer ?
#
loop_
_entity_poly.entity_id
_entity_poly.type
_entity_poly.pdbx_seq_one_letter_code
_entity_poly.pdbx_strand_id
1 'polypeptide(L)' 'MSESNSLANRYQQLIDSIVEITLQGKIRSKEQVYRMLLKDIESGTGEIFERVLDEKIQKTTAQLEKN' A
#
# COMPACT_ATOMS: atom_id res chain seq x y z
N MET A 1 13.97 -0.28 -17.98
CA MET A 1 13.12 -0.04 -16.80
C MET A 1 11.72 -0.48 -17.19
N SER A 2 11.25 -1.63 -16.72
CA SER A 2 9.96 -2.22 -17.11
C SER A 2 8.79 -1.46 -16.48
N GLU A 3 7.65 -1.39 -17.18
CA GLU A 3 6.41 -0.79 -16.66
C GLU A 3 5.93 -1.41 -15.34
N SER A 4 6.25 -2.70 -15.10
CA SER A 4 5.95 -3.36 -13.82
C SER A 4 6.65 -2.70 -12.63
N ASN A 5 7.86 -2.15 -12.81
CA ASN A 5 8.57 -1.43 -11.75
C ASN A 5 7.94 -0.05 -11.49
N SER A 6 7.33 0.60 -12.49
CA SER A 6 6.67 1.88 -12.27
C SER A 6 5.33 1.71 -11.56
N LEU A 7 4.58 0.64 -11.85
CA LEU A 7 3.31 0.35 -11.16
C LEU A 7 3.53 -0.09 -9.70
N ALA A 8 4.50 -0.97 -9.44
CA ALA A 8 4.85 -1.38 -8.08
C ALA A 8 5.24 -0.17 -7.20
N ASN A 9 6.04 0.75 -7.74
CA ASN A 9 6.40 2.00 -7.06
C ASN A 9 5.18 2.88 -6.74
N ARG A 10 4.23 3.01 -7.67
CA ARG A 10 2.98 3.75 -7.43
C ARG A 10 2.16 3.14 -6.30
N TYR A 11 2.04 1.81 -6.26
CA TYR A 11 1.32 1.12 -5.20
C TYR A 11 2.03 1.19 -3.86
N GLN A 12 3.37 1.18 -3.86
CA GLN A 12 4.14 1.42 -2.65
C GLN A 12 3.86 2.81 -2.07
N GLN A 13 3.85 3.85 -2.92
CA GLN A 13 3.52 5.22 -2.50
C GLN A 13 2.09 5.35 -1.98
N LEU A 14 1.12 4.67 -2.61
CA LEU A 14 -0.26 4.61 -2.15
C LEU A 14 -0.36 4.00 -0.75
N ILE A 15 0.29 2.85 -0.53
CA ILE A 15 0.32 2.16 0.77
C ILE A 15 0.95 3.08 1.82
N ASP A 16 2.10 3.70 1.53
CA ASP A 16 2.78 4.60 2.45
C ASP A 16 1.89 5.80 2.83
N SER A 17 1.17 6.37 1.87
CA SER A 17 0.22 7.47 2.12
C SER A 17 -0.96 7.04 3.00
N ILE A 18 -1.56 5.87 2.73
CA ILE A 18 -2.65 5.32 3.55
C ILE A 18 -2.17 5.12 5.00
N VAL A 19 -0.99 4.53 5.19
CA VAL A 19 -0.40 4.33 6.51
C VAL A 19 -0.15 5.66 7.20
N GLU A 20 0.46 6.64 6.52
CA GLU A 20 0.72 7.96 7.08
C GLU A 20 -0.57 8.66 7.55
N ILE A 21 -1.60 8.71 6.70
CA ILE A 21 -2.89 9.32 7.04
C ILE A 21 -3.56 8.57 8.20
N THR A 22 -3.39 7.25 8.27
CA THR A 22 -3.90 6.43 9.38
C THR A 22 -3.20 6.78 10.69
N LEU A 23 -1.87 6.86 10.69
CA LEU A 23 -1.07 7.22 11.86
C LEU A 23 -1.36 8.65 12.34
N GLN A 24 -1.69 9.56 11.41
CA GLN A 24 -2.15 10.91 11.73
C GLN A 24 -3.58 10.96 12.31
N GLY A 25 -4.29 9.83 12.42
CA GLY A 25 -5.67 9.76 12.91
C GLY A 25 -6.68 10.40 11.95
N LYS A 26 -6.32 10.57 10.67
CA LYS A 26 -7.13 11.24 9.65
C LYS A 26 -7.99 10.28 8.84
N ILE A 27 -7.74 8.97 8.91
CA ILE A 27 -8.65 7.95 8.38
C ILE A 27 -9.79 7.74 9.37
N ARG A 28 -11.02 8.04 8.93
CA ARG A 28 -12.22 7.99 9.78
C ARG A 28 -12.97 6.66 9.68
N SER A 29 -12.72 5.87 8.63
CA SER A 29 -13.39 4.59 8.40
C SER A 29 -12.63 3.72 7.40
N LYS A 30 -12.91 2.42 7.40
CA LYS A 30 -12.40 1.47 6.40
C LYS A 30 -12.87 1.82 4.98
N GLU A 31 -14.07 2.38 4.85
CA GLU A 31 -14.63 2.82 3.57
C GLU A 31 -13.80 3.94 2.91
N GLN A 32 -13.17 4.82 3.71
CA GLN A 32 -12.26 5.82 3.17
C GLN A 32 -11.03 5.17 2.53
N VAL A 33 -10.46 4.14 3.16
CA VAL A 33 -9.34 3.36 2.60
C VAL A 33 -9.79 2.70 1.30
N TYR A 34 -10.97 2.06 1.30
CA TYR A 34 -11.52 1.41 0.10
C TYR A 34 -11.63 2.38 -1.08
N ARG A 35 -12.16 3.60 -0.86
CA ARG A 35 -12.23 4.63 -1.91
C ARG A 35 -10.87 5.10 -2.43
N MET A 36 -9.85 5.18 -1.56
CA MET A 36 -8.48 5.50 -1.99
C MET A 36 -7.93 4.38 -2.88
N LEU A 37 -8.11 3.12 -2.47
CA LEU A 37 -7.69 1.96 -3.26
C LEU A 37 -8.41 1.90 -4.62
N LEU A 38 -9.73 2.07 -4.65
CA LEU A 38 -10.51 2.08 -5.89
C LEU A 38 -10.08 3.18 -6.87
N LYS A 39 -9.66 4.33 -6.35
CA LYS A 39 -9.25 5.47 -7.17
C LYS A 39 -7.89 5.24 -7.83
N ASP A 40 -6.95 4.67 -7.08
CA ASP A 40 -5.52 4.69 -7.45
C ASP A 40 -4.99 3.31 -7.91
N ILE A 41 -5.75 2.22 -7.73
CA ILE A 41 -5.42 0.89 -8.27
C ILE A 41 -6.02 0.71 -9.66
N GLU A 42 -5.17 0.36 -10.63
CA GLU A 42 -5.57 0.03 -11.99
C GLU A 42 -6.26 -1.33 -12.05
N SER A 43 -7.41 -1.40 -12.72
CA SER A 43 -8.16 -2.66 -12.89
C SER A 43 -7.30 -3.73 -13.57
N GLY A 44 -7.35 -4.96 -13.07
CA GLY A 44 -6.57 -6.08 -13.60
C GLY A 44 -5.13 -6.17 -13.07
N THR A 45 -4.72 -5.28 -12.16
CA THR A 45 -3.33 -5.26 -11.62
C THR A 45 -3.26 -5.57 -10.12
N GLY A 46 -4.32 -6.16 -9.56
CA GLY A 46 -4.44 -6.48 -8.13
C GLY A 46 -3.27 -7.31 -7.58
N GLU A 47 -2.80 -8.30 -8.35
CA GLU A 47 -1.66 -9.13 -7.96
C GLU A 47 -0.37 -8.32 -7.70
N ILE A 48 -0.18 -7.21 -8.42
CA ILE A 48 0.99 -6.34 -8.23
C ILE A 48 0.83 -5.56 -6.92
N PHE A 49 -0.36 -5.05 -6.64
CA PHE A 49 -0.66 -4.38 -5.37
C PHE A 49 -0.48 -5.33 -4.18
N GLU A 50 -1.03 -6.55 -4.27
CA GLU A 50 -0.95 -7.57 -3.22
C GLU A 50 0.50 -7.96 -2.92
N ARG A 51 1.34 -8.13 -3.96
CA ARG A 51 2.77 -8.43 -3.78
C ARG A 51 3.49 -7.31 -3.02
N VAL A 52 3.26 -6.05 -3.40
CA VAL A 52 3.88 -4.89 -2.74
C VAL A 52 3.42 -4.78 -1.28
N LEU A 53 2.13 -5.05 -1.03
CA LEU A 53 1.56 -5.03 0.31
C LEU A 53 2.18 -6.13 1.20
N ASP A 54 2.28 -7.36 0.70
CA ASP A 54 2.88 -8.48 1.42
C ASP A 54 4.35 -8.20 1.77
N GLU A 55 5.13 -7.71 0.79
CA GLU A 55 6.53 -7.30 1.04
C GLU A 55 6.63 -6.24 2.14
N LYS A 56 5.71 -5.27 2.17
CA LYS A 56 5.68 -4.22 3.19
C LYS A 56 5.38 -4.81 4.57
N ILE A 57 4.37 -5.69 4.66
CA ILE A 57 4.01 -6.38 5.90
C ILE A 57 5.20 -7.17 6.43
N GLN A 58 5.82 -8.01 5.59
CA GLN A 58 6.98 -8.82 5.99
C GLN A 58 8.14 -7.96 6.49
N LYS A 59 8.49 -6.87 5.77
CA LYS A 59 9.55 -5.94 6.18
C LYS A 59 9.25 -5.29 7.53
N THR A 60 8.02 -4.83 7.74
CA THR A 60 7.61 -4.19 9.00
C THR A 60 7.59 -5.19 10.15
N THR A 61 7.05 -6.40 9.96
CA THR A 61 7.07 -7.46 10.98
C THR A 61 8.49 -7.82 11.39
N ALA A 62 9.39 -8.02 10.41
CA ALA A 62 10.79 -8.33 10.69
C ALA A 62 11.54 -7.20 11.42
N GLN A 63 11.09 -5.94 11.30
CA GLN A 63 11.64 -4.82 12.08
C GLN A 63 11.14 -4.84 13.53
N LEU A 64 9.90 -5.25 13.76
CA LEU A 64 9.32 -5.36 15.10
C LEU A 64 9.95 -6.52 15.89
N GLU A 65 10.20 -7.66 15.23
CA GLU A 65 10.82 -8.84 15.87
C GLU A 65 12.29 -8.63 16.26
N LYS A 66 12.95 -7.62 15.69
CA LYS A 66 14.34 -7.27 16.02
C LYS A 66 14.47 -6.33 17.23
N ASN A 67 13.35 -5.78 17.71
CA ASN A 67 13.29 -4.88 18.88
C ASN A 67 12.80 -5.63 20.11
#